data_AF-A0A3S4KJC4-F1
#
_entry.id   AF-A0A3S4KJC4-F1
#
_cell.length_a   1.000
_cell.length_b   1.000
_cell.length_c   1.000
_cell.angle_alpha   90.00
_cell.angle_beta   90.00
_cell.angle_gamma   90.00
#
_symmetry.space_group_name_H-M   'P 1'
#
loop_
_entity.id
_entity.type
_entity.pdbx_description
1 polymer ?
#
loop_
_entity_poly.entity_id
_entity_poly.type
_entity_poly.pdbx_seq_one_letter_code
_entity_poly.pdbx_strand_id
1 'polypeptide(L)'
;MKSDTQWVIDSMRVKTPGHRTQIGSLSGGNQQKVIIGRWLLTQPEILMLDEPTRGIDVGAKFEIYQLIAELGEKREGDYYHFFRNAGIVRDYRSYSGNEQWPCCRDC
;
A
#
# COMPACT_ATOMS: atom_id res chain seq x y z
N MET A 1 -19.42 -5.62 5.21
CA MET A 1 -19.25 -6.02 3.78
C MET A 1 -19.49 -4.91 2.77
N LYS A 2 -20.67 -4.28 2.64
CA LYS A 2 -20.79 -3.08 1.76
C LYS A 2 -19.90 -1.92 2.23
N SER A 3 -19.80 -1.75 3.55
CA SER A 3 -18.89 -0.81 4.22
C SER A 3 -17.44 -0.96 3.79
N ASP A 4 -16.95 -2.20 3.74
CA ASP A 4 -15.52 -2.50 3.59
C ASP A 4 -15.10 -2.32 2.14
N THR A 5 -15.96 -2.74 1.19
CA THR A 5 -15.74 -2.48 -0.24
C THR A 5 -15.71 -0.98 -0.52
N GLN A 6 -16.65 -0.22 0.07
CA GLN A 6 -16.69 1.23 -0.10
C GLN A 6 -15.44 1.89 0.50
N TRP A 7 -15.02 1.47 1.69
CA TRP A 7 -13.79 1.94 2.31
C TRP A 7 -12.56 1.70 1.43
N VAL A 8 -12.44 0.53 0.80
CA VAL A 8 -11.32 0.24 -0.11
C VAL A 8 -11.37 1.15 -1.34
N ILE A 9 -12.55 1.34 -1.94
CA ILE A 9 -12.72 2.20 -3.11
C ILE A 9 -12.28 3.63 -2.78
N ASP A 10 -12.74 4.17 -1.65
CA ASP A 10 -12.48 5.55 -1.27
C ASP A 10 -11.04 5.74 -0.78
N SER A 11 -10.58 4.91 0.15
CA SER A 11 -9.26 5.04 0.77
C SER A 11 -8.12 4.75 -0.21
N MET A 12 -8.29 3.76 -1.10
CA MET A 12 -7.29 3.43 -2.11
C MET A 12 -7.52 4.16 -3.44
N ARG A 13 -8.50 5.06 -3.50
CA ARG A 13 -8.87 5.83 -4.71
C ARG A 13 -8.99 4.91 -5.94
N VAL A 14 -9.73 3.81 -5.80
CA VAL A 14 -9.93 2.83 -6.87
C VAL A 14 -10.89 3.42 -7.90
N LYS A 15 -10.43 3.55 -9.14
CA LYS A 15 -11.25 3.98 -10.27
C LYS A 15 -12.07 2.78 -10.74
N THR A 16 -13.34 2.74 -10.37
CA THR A 16 -14.29 1.68 -10.75
C THR A 16 -15.66 2.28 -11.08
N PRO A 17 -16.40 1.77 -12.08
CA PRO A 17 -17.80 2.13 -12.32
C PRO A 17 -18.72 1.83 -11.14
N GLY A 18 -18.34 0.89 -10.27
CA GLY A 18 -19.05 0.61 -9.02
C GLY A 18 -18.49 -0.58 -8.25
N HIS A 19 -19.05 -0.83 -7.07
CA HIS A 19 -18.64 -1.91 -6.16
C HIS A 19 -18.95 -3.33 -6.68
N ARG A 20 -19.74 -3.46 -7.76
CA ARG A 20 -20.06 -4.73 -8.41
C ARG A 20 -19.18 -5.06 -9.61
N THR A 21 -18.30 -4.13 -10.01
CA THR A 21 -17.38 -4.34 -11.13
C THR A 21 -16.41 -5.46 -10.79
N GLN A 22 -16.18 -6.36 -11.75
CA GLN A 22 -15.21 -7.43 -11.57
C GLN A 22 -13.79 -6.85 -11.49
N ILE A 23 -13.00 -7.31 -10.52
CA ILE A 23 -11.63 -6.80 -10.34
C ILE A 23 -10.80 -7.00 -11.62
N GLY A 24 -10.95 -8.14 -12.29
CA GLY A 24 -10.22 -8.45 -13.53
C GLY A 24 -10.48 -7.50 -14.69
N SER A 25 -11.58 -6.72 -14.69
CA SER A 25 -11.85 -5.71 -15.71
C SER A 25 -11.25 -4.33 -15.40
N LEU A 26 -10.65 -4.14 -14.22
CA LEU A 26 -9.98 -2.90 -13.84
C LEU A 26 -8.57 -2.83 -14.45
N SER A 27 -7.97 -1.64 -14.56
CA SER A 27 -6.57 -1.52 -14.94
C SER A 27 -5.65 -2.16 -13.89
N GLY A 28 -4.46 -2.62 -14.29
CA GLY A 28 -3.52 -3.30 -13.36
C GLY A 28 -3.23 -2.50 -12.08
N GLY A 29 -3.09 -1.17 -12.17
CA GLY A 29 -2.91 -0.32 -10.99
C GLY A 29 -4.13 -0.32 -10.05
N ASN A 30 -5.35 -0.30 -10.59
CA ASN A 30 -6.56 -0.40 -9.78
C ASN A 30 -6.76 -1.81 -9.19
N GLN A 31 -6.35 -2.85 -9.92
CA GLN A 31 -6.33 -4.21 -9.37
C GLN A 31 -5.41 -4.31 -8.16
N GLN A 32 -4.19 -3.75 -8.25
CA GLN A 32 -3.25 -3.73 -7.14
C GLN A 32 -3.76 -2.91 -5.95
N LYS A 33 -4.35 -1.74 -6.19
CA LYS A 33 -5.01 -0.94 -5.14
C LYS A 33 -6.08 -1.73 -4.38
N VAL A 34 -6.92 -2.50 -5.08
CA VAL A 34 -7.94 -3.34 -4.45
C VAL A 34 -7.31 -4.43 -3.60
N ILE A 35 -6.26 -5.10 -4.10
CA ILE A 35 -5.57 -6.16 -3.36
C ILE A 35 -4.94 -5.60 -2.08
N ILE A 36 -4.21 -4.48 -2.18
CA ILE A 36 -3.58 -3.83 -1.02
C ILE A 36 -4.66 -3.36 -0.03
N GLY A 37 -5.71 -2.69 -0.50
CA GLY A 37 -6.82 -2.25 0.36
C GLY A 37 -7.49 -3.40 1.11
N ARG A 38 -7.64 -4.57 0.46
CA ARG A 38 -8.15 -5.78 1.12
C ARG A 38 -7.26 -6.23 2.28
N TRP A 39 -5.94 -6.17 2.13
CA TRP A 39 -5.02 -6.48 3.21
C TRP A 39 -5.06 -5.43 4.32
N LEU A 40 -5.20 -4.13 3.99
CA LEU A 40 -5.31 -3.07 4.99
C LEU A 40 -6.57 -3.16 5.86
N LEU A 41 -7.64 -3.78 5.35
CA LEU A 41 -8.85 -4.07 6.12
C LEU A 41 -8.60 -5.07 7.27
N THR A 42 -7.56 -5.93 7.16
CA THR A 42 -7.20 -6.85 8.25
C THR A 42 -6.45 -6.16 9.38
N GLN A 43 -6.20 -4.85 9.28
CA GLN A 43 -5.48 -4.04 10.26
C GLN A 43 -4.15 -4.70 10.70
N PRO A 44 -3.26 -5.03 9.73
CA PRO A 44 -2.00 -5.68 10.08
C PRO A 44 -1.05 -4.68 10.77
N GLU A 45 -0.43 -5.10 11.88
CA GLU A 45 0.64 -4.31 12.53
C GLU A 45 1.87 -4.15 11.61
N ILE A 46 2.13 -5.18 10.79
CA ILE A 46 3.22 -5.20 9.80
C ILE A 46 2.67 -5.69 8.46
N LEU A 47 2.83 -4.89 7.42
CA LEU A 47 2.49 -5.26 6.05
C LEU A 47 3.76 -5.31 5.18
N MET A 48 4.13 -6.52 4.77
CA MET A 48 5.26 -6.75 3.86
C MET A 48 4.75 -6.86 2.41
N LEU A 49 5.32 -6.05 1.53
CA LEU A 49 4.97 -6.04 0.12
C LEU A 49 6.22 -6.30 -0.72
N ASP A 50 6.23 -7.43 -1.44
CA ASP A 50 7.29 -7.76 -2.39
C ASP A 50 6.86 -7.37 -3.80
N GLU A 51 7.53 -6.35 -4.37
CA GLU A 51 7.27 -5.87 -5.72
C GLU A 51 5.78 -5.55 -6.02
N PRO A 52 5.03 -4.89 -5.11
CA PRO A 52 3.57 -4.79 -5.19
C PRO A 52 3.07 -4.03 -6.43
N THR A 53 3.98 -3.32 -7.12
CA THR A 53 3.71 -2.51 -8.30
C THR A 53 4.29 -3.12 -9.58
N ARG A 54 4.57 -4.42 -9.63
CA ARG A 54 5.08 -5.06 -10.85
C ARG A 54 4.03 -5.04 -11.97
N GLY A 55 4.45 -4.77 -13.20
CA GLY A 55 3.56 -4.86 -14.37
C GLY A 55 2.55 -3.71 -14.54
N ILE A 56 2.72 -2.60 -13.81
CA ILE A 56 1.92 -1.38 -13.97
C ILE A 56 2.80 -0.19 -14.40
N ASP A 57 2.19 0.83 -15.01
CA ASP A 57 2.89 2.03 -15.48
C ASP A 57 3.46 2.87 -14.33
N VAL A 58 4.48 3.67 -14.62
CA VAL A 58 5.22 4.47 -13.62
C VAL A 58 4.31 5.43 -12.85
N GLY A 59 3.28 6.00 -13.49
CA GLY A 59 2.34 6.91 -12.84
C GLY A 59 1.51 6.20 -11.78
N ALA A 60 0.96 5.02 -12.11
CA ALA A 60 0.22 4.20 -11.17
C ALA A 60 1.10 3.69 -10.01
N LYS A 61 2.39 3.41 -10.24
CA LYS A 61 3.32 3.04 -9.15
C LYS A 61 3.41 4.15 -8.11
N PHE A 62 3.65 5.37 -8.56
CA PHE A 62 3.78 6.53 -7.68
C PHE A 62 2.50 6.75 -6.87
N GLU A 63 1.34 6.64 -7.51
CA GLU A 63 0.05 6.78 -6.83
C GLU A 63 -0.13 5.75 -5.71
N ILE A 64 0.22 4.47 -5.95
CA ILE A 64 0.13 3.42 -4.92
C ILE A 64 1.08 3.71 -3.75
N TYR A 65 2.32 4.12 -4.01
CA TYR A 65 3.26 4.45 -2.94
C TYR A 65 2.80 5.64 -2.09
N GLN A 66 2.29 6.70 -2.72
CA GLN A 66 1.73 7.85 -2.00
C GLN A 66 0.54 7.44 -1.14
N LEU A 67 -0.37 6.60 -1.66
CA LEU A 67 -1.51 6.12 -0.89
C LEU A 67 -1.09 5.32 0.34
N ILE A 68 -0.09 4.45 0.23
CA ILE A 68 0.35 3.65 1.39
C ILE A 68 1.05 4.55 2.42
N ALA A 69 1.86 5.51 1.99
CA ALA A 69 2.48 6.50 2.87
C ALA A 69 1.41 7.32 3.64
N GLU A 70 0.41 7.87 2.93
CA GLU A 70 -0.70 8.60 3.53
C GLU A 70 -1.51 7.75 4.53
N LEU A 71 -1.70 6.46 4.25
CA LEU A 71 -2.46 5.56 5.10
C LEU A 71 -1.67 5.11 6.32
N GLY A 72 -0.35 4.97 6.20
CA GLY A 72 0.52 4.68 7.33
C GLY A 72 0.66 5.85 8.31
N GLU A 73 0.70 7.09 7.82
CA GLU A 73 0.69 8.27 8.70
C GLU A 73 -0.61 8.42 9.49
N LYS A 74 -1.74 7.97 8.94
CA LYS A 74 -3.04 7.99 9.64
C LYS A 74 -3.19 6.92 10.70
N ARG A 75 -2.35 5.89 10.67
CA ARG A 75 -2.40 4.75 11.60
C ARG A 75 -1.14 4.79 12.46
N GLU A 76 -1.22 5.52 13.57
CA GLU A 76 -0.13 5.58 14.56
C GLU A 76 0.28 4.15 14.97
N GLY A 77 1.46 3.69 14.55
CA GLY A 77 2.03 2.40 14.93
C GLY A 77 2.13 1.33 13.82
N ASP A 78 1.63 1.58 12.61
CA ASP A 78 1.72 0.61 11.51
C ASP A 78 3.09 0.69 10.79
N TYR A 79 3.78 -0.45 10.65
CA TYR A 79 5.05 -0.54 9.93
C TYR A 79 4.87 -1.13 8.53
N TYR A 80 5.26 -0.37 7.50
CA TYR A 80 5.23 -0.81 6.10
C TYR A 80 6.65 -1.07 5.60
N HIS A 81 6.94 -2.32 5.23
CA HIS A 81 8.22 -2.66 4.63
C HIS A 81 8.06 -3.06 3.17
N PHE A 82 8.80 -2.37 2.31
CA PHE A 82 8.79 -2.57 0.87
C PHE A 82 10.14 -3.12 0.42
N PHE A 83 10.12 -4.31 -0.14
CA PHE A 83 11.30 -4.84 -0.81
C PHE A 83 11.23 -4.44 -2.29
N ARG A 84 12.18 -3.61 -2.79
CA ARG A 84 13.05 -3.92 -3.96
C ARG A 84 13.87 -2.76 -4.54
N ASN A 85 14.90 -3.18 -5.29
CA ASN A 85 15.85 -2.42 -6.11
C ASN A 85 15.20 -1.33 -7.00
N ALA A 86 15.86 -0.17 -7.00
CA ALA A 86 15.77 0.96 -7.93
C ALA A 86 14.54 1.88 -7.87
N GLY A 87 14.70 2.99 -7.14
CA GLY A 87 14.41 4.31 -7.73
C GLY A 87 13.42 5.21 -7.00
N ILE A 88 12.41 4.68 -6.30
CA ILE A 88 11.42 5.50 -5.58
C ILE A 88 10.92 4.72 -4.35
N VAL A 89 11.75 4.58 -3.33
CA VAL A 89 11.27 4.18 -1.99
C VAL A 89 12.16 4.85 -0.95
N ARG A 90 11.60 5.78 -0.18
CA ARG A 90 12.13 6.09 1.16
C ARG A 90 11.63 4.97 2.08
N ASP A 91 12.55 4.34 2.80
CA ASP A 91 12.27 3.47 3.94
C ASP A 91 11.28 4.22 4.87
N TYR A 92 9.99 3.84 4.86
CA TYR A 92 8.96 4.55 5.62
C TYR A 92 8.98 4.03 7.05
N ARG A 93 9.92 4.59 7.83
CA ARG A 93 10.06 4.40 9.26
C ARG A 93 9.15 5.39 10.00
N SER A 94 7.95 5.00 10.41
CA SER A 94 7.26 5.70 11.51
C SER A 94 7.83 5.17 12.83
N TYR A 95 8.93 5.75 13.28
CA TYR A 95 9.43 5.50 14.64
C TYR A 95 8.70 6.40 15.62
N SER A 96 7.89 5.81 16.49
CA SER A 96 7.67 6.38 17.82
C SER A 96 8.82 5.88 18.71
N GLY A 97 9.81 6.74 18.95
CA GLY A 97 10.95 6.44 19.84
C GLY A 97 12.29 6.24 19.13
N ASN A 98 13.36 6.73 19.77
CA ASN A 98 14.74 6.84 19.29
C ASN A 98 15.47 5.50 19.10
N GLU A 99 14.95 4.58 18.30
CA GLU A 99 15.64 3.32 18.01
C GLU A 99 15.94 3.16 16.51
N GLN A 100 17.09 2.57 16.22
CA GLN A 100 17.62 2.40 14.87
C GLN A 100 17.65 0.90 14.55
N TRP A 101 16.93 0.46 13.50
CA TRP A 101 16.82 -0.98 13.16
C TRP A 101 18.20 -1.65 13.08
N PRO A 102 18.38 -2.82 13.72
CA PRO A 102 19.66 -3.53 13.77
C PRO A 102 20.14 -4.02 12.40
N CYS A 103 19.24 -4.26 11.43
CA CYS A 103 19.63 -4.77 10.11
C CYS A 103 20.46 -3.80 9.26
N CYS A 104 20.41 -2.48 9.55
CA CYS A 104 21.20 -1.48 8.80
C CYS A 104 22.54 -1.14 9.47
N ARG A 105 22.96 -1.86 10.52
CA ARG A 105 24.27 -1.66 11.16
C ARG A 105 25.39 -2.51 10.55
N ASP A 106 25.04 -3.52 9.77
CA ASP A 106 25.97 -4.52 9.23
C ASP A 106 25.95 -4.62 7.68
N CYS A 107 25.65 -3.53 6.97
CA CYS A 107 25.89 -3.42 5.52
C CYS A 107 27.04 -2.46 5.22
#